data_AF-A0A2V8GHL9-F1
#
_entry.id   AF-A0A2V8GHL9-F1
#
_cell.length_a   1.000
_cell.length_b   1.000
_cell.length_c   1.000
_cell.angle_alpha   90.00
_cell.angle_beta   90.00
_cell.angle_gamma   90.00
#
_symmetry.space_group_name_H-M   'P 1'
#
loop_
_entity.id
_entity.type
_entity.pdbx_description
1 polymer ?
#
loop_
_entity_poly.entity_id
_entity_poly.type
_entity_poly.pdbx_seq_one_letter_code
_entity_poly.pdbx_strand_id
1 'polypeptide(L)'
;MADMIATLDHRGPELAAHLDLPAEIQRRAPTTDTYPLEQSQEEFYFGLSLLKMDLCVFAKDQGFAPEDAAPAIGLTAEQTRRAYALIDSKREAARYLHAEPMLFDSRAAEANA
;
A
#
# COMPACT_ATOMS: atom_id res chain seq x y z
N MET A 1 -15.30 -10.26 -7.32
CA MET A 1 -13.91 -10.42 -6.84
C MET A 1 -13.09 -11.38 -7.70
N ALA A 2 -13.59 -12.58 -8.04
CA ALA A 2 -12.85 -13.54 -8.88
C ALA A 2 -12.36 -12.96 -10.23
N ASP A 3 -13.24 -12.28 -10.98
CA ASP A 3 -12.89 -11.63 -12.26
C ASP A 3 -11.80 -10.55 -12.12
N MET A 4 -11.79 -9.87 -10.97
CA MET A 4 -10.89 -8.75 -10.71
C MET A 4 -9.49 -9.21 -10.28
N ILE A 5 -9.39 -10.36 -9.60
CA ILE A 5 -8.10 -11.00 -9.30
C ILE A 5 -7.36 -11.32 -10.59
N ALA A 6 -8.09 -11.88 -11.57
CA ALA A 6 -7.55 -12.11 -12.91
C ALA A 6 -7.14 -10.79 -13.61
N THR A 7 -7.82 -9.68 -13.31
CA THR A 7 -7.47 -8.38 -13.90
C THR A 7 -6.34 -7.64 -13.16
N LEU A 8 -6.00 -7.98 -11.92
CA LEU A 8 -5.00 -7.29 -11.10
C LEU A 8 -3.65 -7.99 -11.07
N ASP A 9 -3.58 -9.28 -11.43
CA ASP A 9 -2.34 -10.07 -11.47
C ASP A 9 -1.27 -9.51 -12.44
N HIS A 10 -1.63 -8.57 -13.35
CA HIS A 10 -0.76 -8.13 -14.44
C HIS A 10 -0.55 -6.61 -14.60
N ARG A 11 -1.19 -5.74 -13.79
CA ARG A 11 -1.29 -4.30 -14.14
C ARG A 11 -0.02 -3.46 -13.91
N GLY A 12 0.81 -3.81 -12.95
CA GLY A 12 2.08 -3.08 -12.70
C GLY A 12 3.04 -3.14 -13.90
N PRO A 13 3.32 -4.36 -14.42
CA PRO A 13 4.11 -4.54 -15.65
C PRO A 13 3.47 -3.90 -16.89
N GLU A 14 2.14 -3.93 -17.03
CA GLU A 14 1.45 -3.39 -18.20
C GLU A 14 1.63 -1.88 -18.35
N LEU A 15 1.53 -1.10 -17.27
CA LEU A 15 1.75 0.35 -17.33
C LEU A 15 3.22 0.67 -17.62
N ALA A 16 4.14 -0.06 -17.00
CA ALA A 16 5.57 0.14 -17.21
C ALA A 16 5.99 -0.15 -18.67
N ALA A 17 5.42 -1.18 -19.27
CA ALA A 17 5.59 -1.49 -20.68
C ALA A 17 4.93 -0.43 -21.59
N HIS A 18 3.73 0.04 -21.24
CA HIS A 18 3.04 1.09 -21.99
C HIS A 18 3.80 2.42 -22.00
N LEU A 19 4.56 2.72 -20.95
CA LEU A 19 5.41 3.90 -20.83
C LEU A 19 6.83 3.69 -21.37
N ASP A 20 7.10 2.57 -22.05
CA ASP A 20 8.40 2.23 -22.62
C ASP A 20 9.56 2.26 -21.61
N LEU A 21 9.31 1.89 -20.35
CA LEU A 21 10.37 1.83 -19.34
C LEU A 21 11.40 0.74 -19.69
N PRO A 22 12.70 0.94 -19.42
CA PRO A 22 13.71 -0.09 -19.63
C PRO A 22 13.36 -1.42 -18.96
N ALA A 23 13.60 -2.53 -19.65
CA ALA A 23 13.24 -3.87 -19.17
C ALA A 23 13.94 -4.27 -17.85
N GLU A 24 15.08 -3.65 -17.54
CA GLU A 24 15.75 -3.78 -16.25
C GLU A 24 14.91 -3.19 -15.11
N ILE A 25 14.26 -2.04 -15.32
CA ILE A 25 13.37 -1.42 -14.34
C ILE A 25 12.09 -2.25 -14.17
N GLN A 26 11.51 -2.73 -15.27
CA GLN A 26 10.26 -3.51 -15.23
C GLN A 26 10.41 -4.83 -14.46
N ARG A 27 11.58 -5.47 -14.53
CA ARG A 27 11.84 -6.80 -13.94
C ARG A 27 12.51 -6.74 -12.57
N ARG A 28 12.97 -5.56 -12.13
CA ARG A 28 13.63 -5.42 -10.84
C ARG A 28 12.61 -5.72 -9.73
N ALA A 29 12.99 -6.58 -8.79
CA ALA A 29 12.18 -6.84 -7.61
C ALA A 29 12.00 -5.53 -6.79
N PRO A 30 10.77 -5.21 -6.36
CA PRO A 30 10.53 -4.00 -5.57
C PRO A 30 11.30 -4.00 -4.24
N THR A 31 12.02 -2.91 -3.96
CA THR A 31 12.80 -2.69 -2.72
C THR A 31 12.77 -1.21 -2.32
N THR A 32 12.89 -0.91 -1.02
CA THR A 32 13.15 0.46 -0.55
C THR A 32 14.62 0.85 -0.65
N ASP A 33 15.53 -0.11 -0.81
CA ASP A 33 16.98 0.14 -0.82
C ASP A 33 17.47 0.86 0.45
N THR A 34 16.83 0.58 1.60
CA THR A 34 17.11 1.25 2.88
C THR A 34 18.40 0.75 3.52
N TYR A 35 18.69 -0.54 3.36
CA TYR A 35 19.83 -1.22 3.99
C TYR A 35 20.68 -1.94 2.95
N PRO A 36 21.99 -2.14 3.20
CA PRO A 36 22.88 -2.84 2.26
C PRO A 36 22.53 -4.32 2.03
N LEU A 37 21.81 -4.93 2.98
CA LEU A 37 21.34 -6.31 2.84
C LEU A 37 20.12 -6.32 1.92
N GLU A 38 20.10 -7.23 0.95
CA GLU A 38 18.93 -7.40 0.09
C GLU A 38 17.70 -7.76 0.92
N GLN A 39 16.66 -6.93 0.79
CA GLN A 39 15.36 -7.13 1.44
C GLN A 39 14.26 -6.86 0.42
N SER A 40 13.29 -7.77 0.36
CA SER A 40 12.07 -7.52 -0.41
C SER A 40 11.11 -6.64 0.39
N GLN A 41 10.30 -5.84 -0.32
CA GLN A 41 9.22 -5.07 0.32
C GLN A 41 8.15 -5.97 0.95
N GLU A 42 7.97 -7.16 0.37
CA GLU A 42 7.01 -8.16 0.86
C GLU A 42 7.39 -8.62 2.26
N GLU A 43 8.67 -8.91 2.51
CA GLU A 43 9.20 -9.33 3.81
C GLU A 43 9.28 -8.16 4.80
N PHE A 44 9.75 -7.00 4.35
CA PHE A 44 10.07 -5.91 5.26
C PHE A 44 8.84 -5.09 5.68
N TYR A 45 7.92 -4.83 4.75
CA TYR A 45 6.88 -3.81 4.97
C TYR A 45 5.46 -4.36 4.97
N PHE A 46 5.16 -5.39 4.18
CA PHE A 46 3.77 -5.79 3.93
C PHE A 46 3.38 -7.14 4.54
N GLY A 47 4.32 -8.05 4.75
CA GLY A 47 4.05 -9.42 5.23
C GLY A 47 3.17 -10.25 4.29
N LEU A 48 2.91 -9.75 3.09
CA LEU A 48 2.08 -10.30 2.03
C LEU A 48 2.76 -9.99 0.69
N SER A 49 2.45 -10.80 -0.33
CA SER A 49 2.84 -10.43 -1.70
C SER A 49 2.13 -9.16 -2.14
N LEU A 50 2.75 -8.41 -3.05
CA LEU A 50 2.20 -7.13 -3.53
C LEU A 50 0.78 -7.29 -4.06
N LEU A 51 0.53 -8.32 -4.88
CA LEU A 51 -0.81 -8.61 -5.38
C LEU A 51 -1.84 -8.81 -4.26
N LYS A 52 -1.49 -9.56 -3.21
CA LYS A 52 -2.39 -9.79 -2.08
C LYS A 52 -2.64 -8.51 -1.28
N MET A 53 -1.61 -7.67 -1.12
CA MET A 53 -1.75 -6.37 -0.47
C MET A 53 -2.68 -5.45 -1.27
N ASP A 54 -2.52 -5.37 -2.59
CA ASP A 54 -3.39 -4.56 -3.46
C ASP A 54 -4.86 -5.01 -3.38
N LEU A 55 -5.09 -6.33 -3.40
CA LEU A 55 -6.44 -6.89 -3.24
C LEU A 55 -7.02 -6.58 -1.85
N CYS A 56 -6.21 -6.64 -0.79
CA CYS A 56 -6.63 -6.26 0.56
C CYS A 56 -6.99 -4.77 0.66
N VAL A 57 -6.18 -3.88 0.08
CA VAL A 57 -6.45 -2.43 0.04
C VAL A 57 -7.75 -2.16 -0.70
N PHE A 58 -7.91 -2.73 -1.90
CA PHE A 58 -9.14 -2.61 -2.67
C PHE A 58 -10.36 -3.10 -1.88
N ALA A 59 -10.29 -4.30 -1.32
CA ALA A 59 -11.43 -4.91 -0.63
C ALA A 59 -11.86 -4.06 0.58
N LYS A 60 -10.89 -3.53 1.32
CA LYS A 60 -11.12 -2.63 2.44
C LYS A 60 -11.75 -1.30 2.00
N ASP A 61 -11.27 -0.71 0.91
CA ASP A 61 -11.80 0.57 0.40
C ASP A 61 -13.22 0.45 -0.16
N GLN A 62 -13.59 -0.74 -0.65
CA GLN A 62 -14.97 -1.07 -1.03
C GLN A 62 -15.84 -1.51 0.15
N GLY A 63 -15.29 -1.62 1.36
CA GLY A 63 -16.03 -1.98 2.57
C GLY A 63 -16.39 -3.47 2.70
N PHE A 64 -15.72 -4.37 1.98
CA PHE A 64 -15.96 -5.81 2.12
C PHE A 64 -15.48 -6.32 3.49
N ALA A 65 -16.30 -7.15 4.13
CA ALA A 65 -15.91 -7.83 5.36
C ALA A 65 -14.75 -8.81 5.12
N PRO A 66 -13.84 -9.00 6.09
CA PRO A 66 -12.74 -9.94 5.97
C PRO A 66 -13.15 -11.37 5.58
N GLU A 67 -14.31 -11.82 6.07
CA GLU A 67 -14.88 -13.14 5.80
C GLU A 67 -15.27 -13.33 4.34
N ASP A 68 -15.80 -12.27 3.72
CA ASP A 68 -16.21 -12.27 2.31
C ASP A 68 -15.01 -12.12 1.38
N ALA A 69 -14.01 -11.32 1.79
CA ALA A 69 -12.85 -11.01 0.98
C ALA A 69 -11.81 -12.14 0.97
N ALA A 70 -11.60 -12.81 2.10
CA ALA A 70 -10.51 -13.77 2.30
C ALA A 70 -10.44 -14.91 1.26
N PRO A 71 -11.55 -15.59 0.89
CA PRO A 71 -11.51 -16.68 -0.08
C PRO A 71 -10.98 -16.25 -1.44
N ALA A 72 -11.33 -15.04 -1.90
CA ALA A 72 -10.87 -14.56 -3.19
C ALA A 72 -9.38 -14.16 -3.15
N ILE A 73 -8.92 -13.57 -2.05
CA ILE A 73 -7.52 -13.14 -1.89
C ILE A 73 -6.58 -14.34 -1.66
N GLY A 74 -7.13 -15.51 -1.32
CA GLY A 74 -6.35 -16.70 -0.96
C GLY A 74 -5.74 -16.56 0.45
N LEU A 75 -6.49 -15.98 1.37
CA LEU A 75 -6.15 -15.81 2.78
C LEU A 75 -7.24 -16.42 3.66
N THR A 76 -6.95 -16.57 4.95
CA THR A 76 -7.98 -16.80 5.98
C THR A 76 -8.60 -15.48 6.42
N ALA A 77 -9.85 -15.50 6.91
CA ALA A 77 -10.50 -14.29 7.44
C ALA A 77 -9.66 -13.59 8.51
N GLU A 78 -8.94 -14.36 9.32
CA GLU A 78 -8.05 -13.85 10.35
C GLU A 78 -6.80 -13.16 9.77
N GLN A 79 -6.20 -13.72 8.71
CA GLN A 79 -5.12 -13.05 7.98
C GLN A 79 -5.60 -11.76 7.32
N THR A 80 -6.80 -11.76 6.73
CA THR A 80 -7.40 -10.56 6.12
C THR A 80 -7.70 -9.48 7.16
N ARG A 81 -8.21 -9.84 8.34
CA ARG A 81 -8.38 -8.90 9.47
C ARG A 81 -7.08 -8.23 9.86
N ARG A 82 -5.99 -9.01 9.98
CA ARG A 82 -4.67 -8.45 10.28
C ARG A 82 -4.15 -7.54 9.17
N ALA A 83 -4.36 -7.90 7.90
CA ALA A 83 -4.01 -7.04 6.78
C ALA A 83 -4.76 -5.71 6.82
N TYR A 84 -6.07 -5.74 7.12
CA TYR A 84 -6.88 -4.52 7.26
C TYR A 84 -6.39 -3.64 8.41
N ALA A 85 -6.07 -4.22 9.57
CA ALA A 85 -5.52 -3.48 10.70
C ALA A 85 -4.15 -2.86 10.37
N LEU A 86 -3.30 -3.56 9.61
CA LEU A 86 -2.03 -3.02 9.13
C LEU A 86 -2.23 -1.82 8.20
N ILE A 87 -3.23 -1.89 7.30
CA ILE A 87 -3.59 -0.78 6.41
C ILE A 87 -4.06 0.44 7.23
N ASP A 88 -4.94 0.23 8.21
CA ASP A 88 -5.42 1.31 9.09
C ASP A 88 -4.28 1.97 9.87
N SER A 89 -3.39 1.16 10.46
CA SER A 89 -2.22 1.65 11.19
C SER A 89 -1.31 2.50 10.29
N LYS A 90 -1.04 2.05 9.07
CA LYS A 90 -0.24 2.81 8.10
C LYS A 90 -0.91 4.11 7.66
N ARG A 91 -2.24 4.10 7.45
CA ARG A 91 -3.01 5.31 7.11
C ARG A 91 -2.96 6.34 8.24
N GLU A 92 -3.14 5.91 9.48
CA GLU A 92 -3.05 6.82 10.63
C GLU A 92 -1.62 7.39 10.77
N ALA A 93 -0.60 6.53 10.70
CA ALA A 93 0.78 6.97 10.75
C ALA A 93 1.16 7.96 9.63
N ALA A 94 0.58 7.79 8.43
CA ALA A 94 0.80 8.67 7.29
C ALA A 94 -0.11 9.91 7.27
N ARG A 95 -1.08 10.04 8.18
CA ARG A 95 -2.09 11.13 8.14
C ARG A 95 -1.45 12.52 8.08
N TYR A 96 -0.36 12.74 8.80
CA TYR A 96 0.34 14.03 8.79
C TYR A 96 1.07 14.31 7.47
N LEU A 97 1.49 13.28 6.72
CA LEU A 97 2.13 13.42 5.40
C LEU A 97 1.16 13.91 4.33
N HIS A 98 -0.15 13.77 4.59
CA HIS A 98 -1.22 14.27 3.73
C HIS A 98 -1.82 15.59 4.23
N ALA A 99 -1.26 16.21 5.28
CA ALA A 99 -1.76 17.47 5.79
C ALA A 99 -1.43 18.63 4.84
N GLU A 100 -2.37 19.56 4.69
CA GLU A 100 -2.16 20.81 3.97
C GLU A 100 -1.02 21.63 4.62
N PRO A 101 -0.25 22.41 3.84
CA PRO A 101 0.76 23.31 4.38
C PRO A 101 0.15 24.26 5.42
N MET A 102 0.76 24.33 6.61
CA MET A 102 0.34 25.25 7.66
C MET A 102 1.16 26.54 7.60
N LEU A 103 0.50 27.68 7.41
CA LEU A 103 1.13 28.99 7.55
C LEU A 103 1.18 29.37 9.03
N PHE A 104 2.38 29.54 9.58
CA PHE A 104 2.57 30.17 10.88
C PHE A 104 2.62 31.69 10.71
N ASP A 105 1.62 32.42 11.24
CA ASP A 105 1.68 33.88 11.33
C ASP A 105 2.58 34.27 12.50
N SER A 106 3.74 34.88 12.20
CA SER A 106 4.71 35.35 13.19
C SER A 106 4.19 36.49 14.07
N ARG A 107 3.04 37.09 13.76
CA ARG A 107 2.44 38.19 14.55
C ARG A 107 1.68 37.72 15.80
N ALA A 108 1.36 36.43 15.93
CA ALA A 108 0.63 35.91 17.10
C ALA A 108 1.53 35.73 18.34
N ALA A 109 2.86 35.68 18.18
CA ALA A 109 3.79 35.51 19.29
C ALA A 109 3.98 36.77 20.14
N GLU A 110 3.76 37.96 19.57
CA GLU A 110 3.91 39.26 20.27
C GLU A 110 2.69 39.65 21.11
N ALA A 111 1.54 39.00 20.93
CA ALA A 111 0.31 39.32 21.68
C ALA A 111 0.23 38.68 23.08
N ASN A 112 1.20 37.81 23.44
CA ASN A 112 1.27 37.11 24.73
C ASN A 112 2.57 37.39 25.51
N ALA A 113 3.34 38.42 25.13
CA ALA A 113 4.50 38.92 25.87
C ALA A 113 4.16 40.23 26.59
#